data_AF-A0A9P0KMV6-F1
#
_entry.id   AF-A0A9P0KMV6-F1
#
_cell.length_a   1.000
_cell.length_b   1.000
_cell.length_c   1.000
_cell.angle_alpha   90.00
_cell.angle_beta   90.00
_cell.angle_gamma   90.00
#
_symmetry.space_group_name_H-M   'P 1'
#
loop_
_entity.id
_entity.type
_entity.pdbx_description
1 polymer ?
#
loop_
_entity_poly.entity_id
_entity_poly.type
_entity_poly.pdbx_seq_one_letter_code
_entity_poly.pdbx_strand_id
1 'polypeptide(L)'
;MTEKQMWAAVKLARNTCQNKHKTPPAEIDKMHQGDWNVDHSAMCYMHCALNMYKLMYPNNTFNLEASLKQTPQLPDSFRKSAETCIFNCKDEAKTLDDKCVAAYELTKCMYFCNPEKYFLP
;
A
#
# COMPACT_ATOMS: atom_id res chain seq x y z
N MET A 1 -7.35 4.25 -15.74
CA MET A 1 -7.06 5.68 -15.49
C MET A 1 -5.69 6.01 -16.07
N THR A 2 -5.43 7.28 -16.34
CA THR A 2 -4.11 7.75 -16.80
C THR A 2 -3.09 7.74 -15.65
N GLU A 3 -1.79 7.72 -15.95
CA GLU A 3 -0.75 7.83 -14.91
C GLU A 3 -0.89 9.11 -14.08
N LYS A 4 -1.27 10.22 -14.72
CA LYS A 4 -1.54 11.49 -14.03
C LYS A 4 -2.66 11.36 -12.99
N GLN A 5 -3.73 10.65 -13.34
CA GLN A 5 -4.84 10.41 -12.41
C GLN A 5 -4.44 9.47 -11.27
N MET A 6 -3.64 8.43 -11.58
CA MET A 6 -3.11 7.52 -10.56
C MET A 6 -2.26 8.27 -9.54
N TRP A 7 -1.27 9.06 -9.98
CA TRP A 7 -0.43 9.84 -9.07
C TRP A 7 -1.20 10.90 -8.29
N ALA A 8 -2.27 11.47 -8.84
CA ALA A 8 -3.16 12.36 -8.10
C ALA A 8 -3.91 11.61 -6.97
N ALA A 9 -4.36 10.38 -7.23
CA ALA A 9 -5.01 9.54 -6.22
C ALA A 9 -4.02 9.11 -5.12
N VAL A 10 -2.79 8.73 -5.50
CA VAL A 10 -1.69 8.43 -4.57
C VAL A 10 -1.40 9.64 -3.67
N LYS A 11 -1.25 10.83 -4.25
CA LYS A 11 -1.04 12.07 -3.48
C LYS A 11 -2.19 12.37 -2.51
N LEU A 12 -3.43 12.11 -2.91
CA LEU A 12 -4.60 12.27 -2.04
C LEU A 12 -4.54 11.30 -0.85
N ALA A 13 -4.20 10.03 -1.11
CA ALA A 13 -4.07 9.02 -0.06
C ALA A 13 -2.93 9.38 0.91
N ARG A 14 -1.77 9.80 0.39
CA ARG A 14 -0.64 10.29 1.19
C ARG A 14 -1.06 11.41 2.13
N ASN A 15 -1.63 12.49 1.59
CA ASN A 15 -2.01 13.66 2.39
C ASN A 15 -3.07 13.31 3.44
N THR A 16 -4.07 12.52 3.08
CA THR A 16 -5.15 12.12 3.99
C THR A 16 -4.61 11.30 5.15
N CYS A 17 -3.85 10.24 4.84
CA CYS A 17 -3.39 9.30 5.84
C CYS A 17 -2.25 9.86 6.69
N GLN A 18 -1.36 10.65 6.09
CA GLN A 18 -0.30 11.33 6.83
C GLN A 18 -0.89 12.28 7.87
N ASN A 19 -1.88 13.09 7.49
CA ASN A 19 -2.56 14.00 8.41
C ASN A 19 -3.32 13.28 9.52
N LYS A 20 -3.88 12.10 9.22
CA LYS A 20 -4.63 11.28 10.17
C LYS A 20 -3.73 10.66 11.24
N HIS A 21 -2.60 10.09 10.83
CA HIS A 21 -1.69 9.36 11.72
C HIS A 21 -0.53 10.22 12.24
N LYS A 22 -0.44 11.47 11.79
CA LYS A 22 0.67 12.40 12.13
C LYS A 22 2.04 11.81 11.83
N THR A 23 2.10 10.98 10.80
CA THR A 23 3.32 10.31 10.36
C THR A 23 4.32 11.35 9.83
N PRO A 24 5.56 11.38 10.35
CA PRO A 24 6.59 12.24 9.81
C PRO A 24 6.85 11.94 8.32
N PRO A 25 7.05 12.96 7.46
CA PRO A 25 7.36 12.73 6.04
C PRO A 25 8.56 11.79 5.83
N ALA A 26 9.59 11.91 6.68
CA ALA A 26 10.79 11.09 6.61
C ALA A 26 10.51 9.59 6.78
N GLU A 27 9.52 9.22 7.59
CA GLU A 27 9.13 7.80 7.77
C GLU A 27 8.45 7.24 6.51
N ILE A 28 7.70 8.07 5.78
CA ILE A 28 7.10 7.67 4.50
C ILE A 28 8.17 7.57 3.41
N ASP A 29 9.12 8.50 3.40
CA ASP A 29 10.19 8.54 2.40
C ASP A 29 11.15 7.34 2.55
N LYS A 30 11.43 6.89 3.78
CA LYS A 30 12.16 5.64 4.06
C LYS A 30 11.57 4.44 3.31
N MET A 31 10.25 4.22 3.39
CA MET A 31 9.59 3.09 2.72
C MET A 31 9.78 3.11 1.20
N HIS A 32 9.83 4.29 0.59
CA HIS A 32 10.07 4.46 -0.85
C HIS A 32 11.54 4.25 -1.24
N GLN A 33 12.45 4.34 -0.28
CA GLN A 33 13.89 4.08 -0.44
C GLN A 33 14.28 2.64 -0.06
N GLY A 34 13.30 1.82 0.34
CA GLY A 34 13.53 0.44 0.76
C GLY A 34 13.99 0.29 2.20
N ASP A 35 14.00 1.37 2.99
CA ASP A 35 14.15 1.29 4.44
C ASP A 35 12.77 1.15 5.08
N TRP A 36 12.50 -0.04 5.59
CA TRP A 36 11.23 -0.37 6.25
C TRP A 36 11.38 -0.39 7.78
N ASN A 37 12.48 0.13 8.32
CA ASN A 37 12.61 0.39 9.76
C ASN A 37 11.90 1.70 10.10
N VAL A 38 10.57 1.59 10.18
CA VAL A 38 9.67 2.72 10.35
C VAL A 38 8.86 2.61 11.62
N ASP A 39 8.43 3.77 12.12
CA ASP A 39 7.57 3.85 13.30
C ASP A 39 6.19 3.24 13.06
N HIS A 40 5.54 2.83 14.15
CA HIS A 40 4.16 2.31 14.12
C HIS A 40 3.17 3.28 13.45
N SER A 41 3.41 4.59 13.56
CA SER A 41 2.61 5.61 12.87
C SER A 41 2.66 5.49 11.34
N ALA A 42 3.79 5.06 10.76
CA ALA A 42 3.94 4.81 9.32
C ALA A 42 3.26 3.50 8.90
N MET A 43 3.28 2.49 9.76
CA MET A 43 2.52 1.25 9.56
C MET A 43 1.01 1.54 9.51
N CYS A 44 0.51 2.35 10.44
CA CYS A 44 -0.90 2.74 10.46
C CYS A 44 -1.28 3.65 9.29
N TYR A 45 -0.34 4.48 8.83
CA TYR A 45 -0.48 5.24 7.59
C TYR A 45 -0.73 4.32 6.39
N MET A 46 0.02 3.23 6.23
CA MET A 46 -0.20 2.26 5.17
C MET A 46 -1.56 1.55 5.31
N HIS A 47 -1.95 1.18 6.53
CA HIS A 47 -3.28 0.63 6.78
C HIS A 47 -4.40 1.61 6.36
N CYS A 48 -4.25 2.90 6.67
CA CYS A 48 -5.17 3.93 6.21
C CYS A 48 -5.23 3.99 4.67
N ALA A 49 -4.08 4.00 4.00
CA ALA A 49 -4.00 4.07 2.54
C ALA A 49 -4.67 2.87 1.86
N LEU A 50 -4.38 1.65 2.31
CA LEU A 50 -5.02 0.44 1.78
C LEU A 50 -6.54 0.45 1.98
N ASN A 51 -7.02 0.94 3.12
CA ASN A 51 -8.45 0.98 3.41
C ASN A 51 -9.22 2.09 2.70
N MET A 52 -8.57 3.17 2.25
CA MET A 52 -9.20 4.13 1.34
C MET A 52 -9.73 3.45 0.08
N TYR A 53 -9.07 2.37 -0.32
CA TYR A 53 -9.41 1.55 -1.48
C TYR A 53 -10.03 0.19 -1.10
N LYS A 54 -10.41 -0.02 0.17
CA LYS A 54 -11.02 -1.27 0.66
C LYS A 54 -10.18 -2.53 0.37
N LEU A 55 -8.85 -2.39 0.42
CA LEU A 55 -7.91 -3.47 0.10
C LEU A 55 -7.61 -4.41 1.29
N MET A 56 -8.19 -4.16 2.45
CA MET A 56 -8.10 -5.02 3.62
C MET A 56 -9.48 -5.41 4.11
N TYR A 57 -9.60 -6.64 4.61
CA TYR A 57 -10.79 -7.12 5.30
C TYR A 57 -10.79 -6.68 6.78
N PRO A 58 -11.95 -6.75 7.47
CA PRO A 58 -12.04 -6.41 8.89
C PRO A 58 -11.18 -7.29 9.82
N ASN A 59 -10.79 -8.49 9.38
CA ASN A 59 -9.88 -9.39 10.09
C ASN A 59 -8.40 -9.12 9.77
N ASN A 60 -8.08 -7.97 9.16
CA ASN A 60 -6.74 -7.51 8.80
C ASN A 60 -6.03 -8.33 7.70
N THR A 61 -6.70 -9.28 7.05
CA THR A 61 -6.15 -9.96 5.88
C THR A 61 -6.31 -9.13 4.61
N PHE A 62 -5.49 -9.41 3.60
CA PHE A 62 -5.56 -8.73 2.32
C PHE A 62 -6.82 -9.12 1.54
N ASN A 63 -7.47 -8.14 0.93
CA ASN A 63 -8.65 -8.34 0.09
C ASN A 63 -8.24 -8.52 -1.37
N LEU A 64 -7.83 -9.75 -1.70
CA LEU A 64 -7.42 -10.12 -3.06
C LEU A 64 -8.49 -9.79 -4.10
N GLU A 65 -9.75 -10.11 -3.82
CA GLU A 65 -10.86 -9.86 -4.73
C GLU A 65 -11.02 -8.36 -5.05
N ALA A 66 -11.02 -7.50 -4.02
CA ALA A 66 -11.12 -6.06 -4.21
C ALA A 66 -9.90 -5.48 -4.94
N SER A 67 -8.71 -6.01 -4.69
CA SER A 67 -7.49 -5.57 -5.37
C SER A 67 -7.50 -5.91 -6.87
N LEU A 68 -7.91 -7.12 -7.24
CA LEU A 68 -8.04 -7.55 -8.63
C LEU A 68 -9.14 -6.78 -9.37
N LYS A 69 -10.25 -6.45 -8.69
CA LYS A 69 -11.29 -5.59 -9.28
C LYS A 69 -10.81 -4.17 -9.59
N GLN A 70 -9.85 -3.65 -8.83
CA GLN A 70 -9.30 -2.31 -9.03
C GLN A 70 -8.15 -2.27 -10.02
N THR A 71 -7.44 -3.38 -10.22
CA THR A 71 -6.25 -3.45 -11.06
C THR A 71 -6.50 -3.02 -12.52
N PRO A 72 -7.64 -3.34 -13.18
CA PRO A 72 -7.97 -2.82 -14.50
C PRO A 72 -8.06 -1.29 -14.58
N GLN A 73 -8.29 -0.61 -13.44
CA GLN A 73 -8.32 0.85 -13.39
C GLN A 73 -6.93 1.47 -13.41
N LEU A 74 -5.85 0.71 -13.14
CA LEU A 74 -4.49 1.23 -13.20
C LEU A 74 -4.07 1.56 -14.65
N PRO A 75 -3.06 2.43 -14.84
CA PRO A 75 -2.41 2.62 -16.13
C PRO A 75 -1.75 1.32 -16.61
N ASP A 76 -1.73 1.11 -17.93
CA ASP A 76 -1.22 -0.14 -18.54
C ASP A 76 0.24 -0.45 -18.13
N SER A 77 1.04 0.60 -17.94
CA SER A 77 2.45 0.53 -17.51
C SER A 77 2.68 -0.02 -16.09
N PHE A 78 1.62 -0.11 -15.27
CA PHE A 78 1.66 -0.62 -13.89
C PHE A 78 0.89 -1.92 -13.71
N ARG A 79 -0.12 -2.22 -14.54
CA ARG A 79 -1.04 -3.36 -14.34
C ARG A 79 -0.34 -4.69 -14.12
N LYS A 80 0.52 -5.11 -15.05
CA LYS A 80 1.19 -6.41 -14.97
C LYS A 80 2.04 -6.54 -13.70
N SER A 81 2.72 -5.47 -13.32
CA SER A 81 3.51 -5.44 -12.08
C SER A 81 2.62 -5.53 -10.85
N ALA A 82 1.53 -4.74 -10.82
CA ALA A 82 0.57 -4.75 -9.73
C ALA A 82 -0.06 -6.14 -9.55
N GLU A 83 -0.53 -6.78 -10.63
CA GLU A 83 -1.10 -8.13 -10.59
C GLU A 83 -0.09 -9.14 -10.02
N THR A 84 1.15 -9.12 -10.53
CA THR A 84 2.21 -10.02 -10.07
C THR A 84 2.46 -9.86 -8.57
N CYS A 85 2.61 -8.62 -8.10
CA CYS A 85 2.89 -8.35 -6.69
C CYS A 85 1.68 -8.60 -5.78
N ILE A 86 0.46 -8.35 -6.27
CA ILE A 86 -0.78 -8.71 -5.57
C ILE A 86 -0.81 -10.23 -5.29
N PHE A 87 -0.51 -11.06 -6.29
CA PHE A 87 -0.52 -12.52 -6.10
C PHE A 87 0.64 -13.01 -5.23
N ASN A 88 1.82 -12.41 -5.33
CA ASN A 88 2.98 -12.78 -4.52
C ASN A 88 2.81 -12.40 -3.05
N CYS A 89 2.16 -11.26 -2.77
CA CYS A 89 2.11 -10.68 -1.44
C CYS A 89 0.79 -10.91 -0.69
N LYS A 90 -0.22 -11.53 -1.31
CA LYS A 90 -1.58 -11.66 -0.74
C LYS A 90 -1.66 -12.27 0.66
N ASP A 91 -0.70 -13.12 1.03
CA ASP A 91 -0.69 -13.84 2.32
C ASP A 91 0.33 -13.27 3.29
N GLU A 92 0.99 -12.15 2.98
CA GLU A 92 2.11 -11.62 3.78
C GLU A 92 1.69 -10.96 5.09
N ALA A 93 0.42 -10.58 5.24
CA ALA A 93 -0.12 -10.20 6.55
C ALA A 93 -0.11 -11.42 7.48
N LYS A 94 0.86 -11.49 8.39
CA LYS A 94 1.01 -12.54 9.41
C LYS A 94 0.56 -12.05 10.78
N THR A 95 0.80 -10.78 11.10
CA THR A 95 0.41 -10.16 12.37
C THR A 95 -0.99 -9.58 12.26
N LEU A 96 -2.02 -10.39 12.50
CA LEU A 96 -3.43 -10.02 12.33
C LEU A 96 -4.07 -9.35 13.56
N ASP A 97 -3.43 -9.38 14.72
CA ASP A 97 -3.87 -8.69 15.94
C ASP A 97 -3.51 -7.19 15.93
N ASP A 98 -2.56 -6.78 15.08
CA ASP A 98 -2.26 -5.39 14.78
C ASP A 98 -2.48 -5.07 13.30
N LYS A 99 -3.59 -4.40 13.01
CA LYS A 99 -3.97 -3.97 11.65
C LYS A 99 -2.92 -3.11 10.95
N CYS A 100 -2.14 -2.34 11.71
CA CYS A 100 -1.10 -1.47 11.17
C CYS A 100 0.09 -2.31 10.72
N VAL A 101 0.50 -3.28 11.54
CA VAL A 101 1.57 -4.23 11.19
C VAL A 101 1.16 -5.09 10.00
N ALA A 102 -0.06 -5.63 9.98
CA ALA A 102 -0.59 -6.38 8.82
C ALA A 102 -0.46 -5.60 7.50
N ALA A 103 -0.84 -4.32 7.50
CA ALA A 103 -0.72 -3.47 6.31
C ALA A 103 0.74 -3.20 5.93
N TYR A 104 1.60 -2.99 6.92
CA TYR A 104 3.04 -2.83 6.73
C TYR A 104 3.67 -4.07 6.08
N GLU A 105 3.35 -5.28 6.53
CA GLU A 105 3.88 -6.52 5.96
C GLU A 105 3.51 -6.68 4.48
N LEU A 106 2.23 -6.46 4.15
CA LEU A 106 1.74 -6.50 2.77
C LEU A 106 2.46 -5.49 1.87
N THR A 107 2.53 -4.24 2.33
CA THR A 107 3.06 -3.14 1.52
C THR A 107 4.57 -3.21 1.37
N LYS A 108 5.27 -3.74 2.38
CA LYS A 108 6.69 -4.07 2.31
C LYS A 108 6.97 -5.12 1.25
N CYS A 109 6.20 -6.21 1.24
CA CYS A 109 6.33 -7.22 0.19
C CYS A 109 6.08 -6.60 -1.19
N MET A 110 5.05 -5.77 -1.34
CA MET A 110 4.73 -5.14 -2.64
C MET A 110 5.86 -4.24 -3.14
N TYR A 111 6.55 -3.52 -2.24
CA TYR A 111 7.75 -2.76 -2.58
C TYR A 111 8.85 -3.69 -3.09
N PHE A 112 9.24 -4.70 -2.31
CA PHE A 112 10.34 -5.59 -2.70
C PHE A 112 10.03 -6.49 -3.89
N CYS A 113 8.76 -6.73 -4.19
CA CYS A 113 8.34 -7.45 -5.39
C CYS A 113 8.70 -6.69 -6.67
N ASN A 114 8.51 -5.36 -6.71
CA ASN A 114 8.98 -4.52 -7.80
C ASN A 114 9.16 -3.05 -7.38
N PRO A 115 10.36 -2.68 -6.89
CA PRO A 115 10.61 -1.31 -6.42
C PRO A 115 10.43 -0.24 -7.51
N GLU A 116 10.76 -0.56 -8.77
CA GLU A 116 10.66 0.39 -9.89
C GLU A 116 9.21 0.75 -10.25
N LYS A 117 8.26 -0.14 -9.93
CA LYS A 117 6.84 0.02 -10.22
C LYS A 117 5.99 0.19 -8.96
N TYR A 118 6.62 0.42 -7.81
CA TYR A 118 5.91 0.71 -6.57
C TYR A 118 5.23 2.09 -6.64
N PHE A 119 3.94 2.14 -6.34
CA PHE A 119 3.12 3.36 -6.47
C PHE A 119 2.23 3.64 -5.25
N LEU A 120 2.27 2.79 -4.22
CA LEU A 120 1.53 3.08 -2.99
C LEU A 120 2.11 4.33 -2.32
N PRO A 121 1.29 5.10 -1.59
CA PRO A 121 1.58 6.49 -1.23
C PRO A 121 2.65 6.72 -0.18
#